data_AF-A0A1J1IRA7-F1
#
_entry.id   AF-A0A1J1IRA7-F1
#
_cell.length_a   1.000
_cell.length_b   1.000
_cell.length_c   1.000
_cell.angle_alpha   90.00
_cell.angle_beta   90.00
_cell.angle_gamma   90.00
#
_symmetry.space_group_name_H-M   'P 1'
#
loop_
_entity.id
_entity.type
_entity.pdbx_description
1 polymer ?
#
loop_
_entity_poly.entity_id
_entity_poly.type
_entity_poly.pdbx_seq_one_letter_code
_entity_poly.pdbx_strand_id
1 'polypeptide(L)'
;MFMKSLSGFVIISIFAATECKPSTLDVGNNCVALYLKDQKKLEEDFPTSVDIDASKCRLVMPIIIKAFEAALCSKLLDHKSVKADCVVDKLKSEGALEYMLMQEVILMTKGLEEDDMKMRIEDIKEKLRNIFEDAAKVCESDPTYAGLFDDILEIKNESLSVLRQNYCFTKFVIESKLIDVDNIEINPKKIATSNIDCQTLIKNNRIEREKKLLDTLKTRNLSKDQTQCIIDKFQIERAFDSNLALEVLDQLDITLEEKRINREKIAKQLENFIKAVFMCAGRVSGNHKAKNSSEPISIMHF
;
A
#
# COMPACT_ATOMS: atom_id res chain seq x y z
N MET A 1 13.17 -18.95 3.01
CA MET A 1 13.40 -20.11 2.11
C MET A 1 13.02 -19.65 0.72
N PHE A 2 13.97 -19.73 -0.22
CA PHE A 2 14.08 -18.95 -1.44
C PHE A 2 12.85 -18.94 -2.37
N MET A 3 12.19 -17.78 -2.51
CA MET A 3 11.40 -17.45 -3.70
C MET A 3 12.34 -16.66 -4.63
N LYS A 4 12.79 -17.30 -5.71
CA LYS A 4 13.53 -16.67 -6.81
C LYS A 4 12.55 -15.81 -7.61
N SER A 5 13.00 -14.66 -8.13
CA SER A 5 12.18 -13.81 -8.99
C SER A 5 11.57 -14.63 -10.14
N LEU A 6 10.27 -14.46 -10.33
CA LEU A 6 9.47 -15.29 -11.23
C LEU A 6 9.92 -15.14 -12.69
N SER A 7 10.41 -13.96 -13.03
CA SER A 7 11.02 -13.52 -14.28
C SER A 7 12.36 -14.19 -14.56
N GLY A 8 13.25 -14.26 -13.56
CA GLY A 8 14.48 -15.04 -13.65
C GLY A 8 14.17 -16.52 -13.91
N PHE A 9 13.13 -17.07 -13.27
CA PHE A 9 12.73 -18.47 -13.47
C PHE A 9 12.10 -18.74 -14.85
N VAL A 10 11.33 -17.81 -15.43
CA VAL A 10 10.75 -17.94 -16.78
C VAL A 10 11.84 -17.88 -17.85
N ILE A 11 12.77 -16.93 -17.75
CA ILE A 11 13.94 -16.87 -18.64
C ILE A 11 14.75 -18.16 -18.49
N ILE A 12 15.07 -18.59 -17.27
CA ILE A 12 15.77 -19.86 -17.00
C ILE A 12 15.02 -21.07 -17.57
N SER A 13 13.68 -21.13 -17.47
CA SER A 13 12.89 -22.31 -17.88
C SER A 13 12.76 -22.44 -19.40
N ILE A 14 12.61 -21.32 -20.12
CA ILE A 14 12.60 -21.31 -21.59
C ILE A 14 13.95 -21.78 -22.14
N PHE A 15 15.05 -21.36 -21.51
CA PHE A 15 16.40 -21.76 -21.91
C PHE A 15 16.84 -23.12 -21.35
N ALA A 16 16.18 -23.66 -20.31
CA ALA A 16 16.43 -25.01 -19.80
C ALA A 16 15.75 -26.10 -20.64
N ALA A 17 14.64 -25.79 -21.30
CA ALA A 17 13.98 -26.72 -22.24
C ALA A 17 14.77 -26.90 -23.55
N THR A 18 15.71 -26.01 -23.84
CA THR A 18 16.71 -26.14 -24.90
C THR A 18 18.04 -26.55 -24.27
N GLU A 19 18.46 -27.81 -24.41
CA GLU A 19 19.75 -28.29 -23.88
C GLU A 19 20.94 -27.44 -24.38
N CYS A 20 21.33 -26.36 -23.67
CA CYS A 20 22.57 -25.66 -23.97
C CYS A 20 23.02 -24.66 -22.90
N LYS A 21 24.18 -25.00 -22.32
CA LYS A 21 25.28 -24.18 -21.76
C LYS A 21 24.96 -22.87 -21.01
N PRO A 22 25.71 -22.56 -19.93
CA PRO A 22 25.60 -21.30 -19.17
C PRO A 22 25.78 -19.99 -19.96
N SER A 23 26.03 -20.04 -21.28
CA SER A 23 26.12 -18.88 -22.18
C SER A 23 24.76 -18.37 -22.70
N THR A 24 23.64 -19.05 -22.45
CA THR A 24 22.31 -18.69 -23.00
C THR A 24 21.57 -17.62 -22.19
N LEU A 25 21.81 -17.53 -20.88
CA LEU A 25 21.21 -16.51 -20.01
C LEU A 25 21.70 -15.10 -20.38
N ASP A 26 22.99 -14.97 -20.64
CA ASP A 26 23.61 -13.71 -21.08
C ASP A 26 23.09 -13.28 -22.46
N VAL A 27 22.73 -14.23 -23.32
CA VAL A 27 22.14 -13.92 -24.64
C VAL A 27 20.73 -13.38 -24.51
N GLY A 28 19.90 -13.97 -23.65
CA GLY A 28 18.54 -13.48 -23.38
C GLY A 28 18.54 -12.04 -22.85
N ASN A 29 19.32 -11.77 -21.81
CA ASN A 29 19.37 -10.45 -21.17
C ASN A 29 19.90 -9.35 -22.11
N ASN A 30 20.95 -9.64 -22.87
CA ASN A 30 21.48 -8.70 -23.85
C ASN A 30 20.50 -8.48 -25.01
N CYS A 31 19.75 -9.49 -25.43
CA CYS A 31 18.69 -9.30 -26.43
C CYS A 31 17.54 -8.43 -25.91
N VAL A 32 17.18 -8.58 -24.64
CA VAL A 32 16.19 -7.70 -23.99
C VAL A 32 16.74 -6.27 -23.90
N ALA A 33 18.00 -6.09 -23.50
CA ALA A 33 18.63 -4.76 -23.45
C ALA A 33 18.68 -4.10 -24.84
N LEU A 34 19.07 -4.83 -25.89
CA LEU A 34 19.05 -4.34 -27.27
C LEU A 34 17.64 -3.97 -27.74
N TYR A 35 16.64 -4.80 -27.43
CA TYR A 35 15.24 -4.49 -27.72
C TYR A 35 14.80 -3.20 -27.02
N LEU A 36 15.10 -3.04 -25.74
CA LEU A 36 14.68 -1.85 -24.99
C LEU A 36 15.40 -0.57 -25.45
N LYS A 37 16.65 -0.67 -25.94
CA LYS A 37 17.34 0.44 -26.62
C LYS A 37 16.62 0.83 -27.92
N ASP A 38 16.25 -0.15 -28.75
CA ASP A 38 15.50 0.07 -29.99
C ASP A 38 14.12 0.72 -29.72
N GLN A 39 13.46 0.33 -28.62
CA GLN A 39 12.23 0.94 -28.13
C GLN A 39 12.42 2.28 -27.40
N LYS A 40 13.66 2.81 -27.34
CA LYS A 40 14.02 4.05 -26.64
C LYS A 40 13.61 4.06 -25.16
N LYS A 41 13.60 2.90 -24.53
CA LYS A 41 13.32 2.71 -23.10
C LYS A 41 14.61 2.64 -22.28
N LEU A 42 15.73 2.28 -22.90
CA LEU A 42 17.07 2.28 -22.32
C LEU A 42 18.01 3.21 -23.09
N GLU A 43 18.99 3.80 -22.40
CA GLU A 43 19.99 4.67 -23.03
C GLU A 43 20.86 3.88 -24.03
N GLU A 44 21.28 4.53 -25.13
CA GLU A 44 22.09 3.87 -26.17
C GLU A 44 23.41 3.32 -25.63
N ASP A 45 23.99 4.01 -24.65
CA ASP A 45 25.26 3.66 -23.98
C ASP A 45 25.10 2.70 -22.80
N PHE A 46 23.88 2.25 -22.49
CA PHE A 46 23.65 1.32 -21.38
C PHE A 46 24.50 0.04 -21.54
N PRO A 47 25.20 -0.42 -20.50
CA PRO A 47 26.14 -1.53 -20.61
C PRO A 47 25.46 -2.83 -21.04
N THR A 48 25.94 -3.42 -22.13
CA THR A 48 25.58 -4.78 -22.58
C THR A 48 26.79 -5.69 -22.40
N SER A 49 26.60 -6.88 -21.83
CA SER A 49 27.71 -7.74 -21.41
C SER A 49 28.42 -8.45 -22.57
N VAL A 50 27.84 -8.46 -23.78
CA VAL A 50 28.39 -9.12 -24.97
C VAL A 50 27.94 -8.39 -26.24
N ASP A 51 28.80 -8.30 -27.26
CA ASP A 51 28.42 -7.95 -28.62
C ASP A 51 27.53 -9.06 -29.21
N ILE A 52 26.22 -8.89 -29.14
CA ILE A 52 25.25 -9.82 -29.71
C ILE A 52 24.81 -9.33 -31.08
N ASP A 53 24.87 -10.22 -32.06
CA ASP A 53 24.27 -10.01 -33.37
C ASP A 53 22.76 -9.77 -33.23
N ALA A 54 22.31 -8.56 -33.56
CA ALA A 54 20.91 -8.14 -33.52
C ALA A 54 19.98 -9.09 -34.29
N SER A 55 20.49 -9.79 -35.31
CA SER A 55 19.72 -10.79 -36.07
C SER A 55 19.23 -11.96 -35.19
N LYS A 56 20.01 -12.34 -34.16
CA LYS A 56 19.65 -13.40 -33.21
C LYS A 56 18.54 -12.95 -32.26
N CYS A 57 18.55 -11.69 -31.85
CA CYS A 57 17.54 -11.15 -30.95
C CYS A 57 16.17 -11.03 -31.60
N ARG A 58 16.09 -10.81 -32.92
CA ARG A 58 14.82 -10.78 -33.68
C ARG A 58 14.02 -12.08 -33.56
N LEU A 59 14.68 -13.22 -33.42
CA LEU A 59 14.02 -14.52 -33.27
C LEU A 59 13.64 -14.82 -31.81
N VAL A 60 14.41 -14.29 -30.85
CA VAL A 60 14.26 -14.59 -29.42
C VAL A 60 13.24 -13.67 -28.75
N MET A 61 13.21 -12.38 -29.10
CA MET A 61 12.34 -11.40 -28.44
C MET A 61 10.85 -11.71 -28.53
N PRO A 62 10.28 -12.15 -29.67
CA PRO A 62 8.86 -12.53 -29.74
C PRO A 62 8.50 -13.68 -28.79
N ILE A 63 9.45 -14.58 -28.53
CA ILE A 63 9.26 -15.72 -27.61
C ILE A 63 9.28 -15.22 -26.16
N ILE A 64 10.24 -14.37 -25.81
CA ILE A 64 10.35 -13.78 -24.47
C ILE A 64 9.09 -12.96 -24.16
N ILE A 65 8.67 -12.07 -25.06
CA ILE A 65 7.48 -11.22 -24.91
C ILE A 65 6.24 -12.09 -24.67
N LYS A 66 5.98 -13.07 -25.53
CA LYS A 66 4.81 -13.95 -25.38
C LYS A 66 4.83 -14.74 -24.08
N ALA A 67 6.00 -15.18 -23.63
CA ALA A 67 6.11 -15.91 -22.37
C ALA A 67 5.83 -15.02 -21.16
N PHE A 68 6.33 -13.78 -21.16
CA PHE A 68 6.00 -12.80 -20.13
C PHE A 68 4.51 -12.45 -20.12
N GLU A 69 3.92 -12.23 -21.30
CA GLU A 69 2.49 -11.97 -21.42
C GLU A 69 1.66 -13.15 -20.88
N ALA A 70 2.02 -14.38 -21.22
CA ALA A 70 1.34 -15.58 -20.75
C ALA A 70 1.46 -15.74 -19.21
N ALA A 71 2.64 -15.47 -18.64
CA ALA A 71 2.84 -15.52 -17.20
C ALA A 71 2.04 -14.44 -16.46
N LEU A 72 2.01 -13.22 -16.99
CA LEU A 72 1.21 -12.12 -16.44
C LEU A 72 -0.29 -12.44 -16.51
N CYS A 73 -0.76 -12.92 -17.68
CA CYS A 73 -2.15 -13.31 -17.89
C CYS A 73 -2.57 -14.45 -16.96
N SER A 74 -1.73 -15.50 -16.82
CA SER A 74 -1.99 -16.61 -15.89
C SER A 74 -2.15 -16.12 -14.46
N LYS A 75 -1.24 -15.25 -13.98
CA LYS A 75 -1.34 -14.66 -12.64
C LYS A 75 -2.61 -13.85 -12.46
N LEU A 76 -3.01 -13.06 -13.45
CA LEU A 76 -4.24 -12.26 -13.39
C LEU A 76 -5.50 -13.15 -13.41
N LEU A 77 -5.51 -14.20 -14.22
CA LEU A 77 -6.62 -15.16 -14.35
C LEU A 77 -6.83 -16.02 -13.10
N ASP A 78 -5.78 -16.27 -12.31
CA ASP A 78 -5.90 -16.95 -11.02
C ASP A 78 -6.76 -16.16 -10.01
N HIS A 79 -7.02 -14.87 -10.28
CA HIS A 79 -7.87 -14.02 -9.46
C HIS A 79 -9.24 -13.74 -10.09
N LYS A 80 -10.29 -14.36 -9.52
CA LYS A 80 -11.66 -14.40 -10.05
C LYS A 80 -12.40 -13.05 -10.17
N SER A 81 -11.89 -11.95 -9.62
CA SER A 81 -12.51 -10.63 -9.70
C SER A 81 -11.79 -9.65 -10.67
N VAL A 82 -10.73 -10.07 -11.38
CA VAL A 82 -10.11 -9.27 -12.44
C VAL A 82 -10.91 -9.47 -13.72
N LYS A 83 -11.23 -8.38 -14.43
CA LYS A 83 -11.51 -8.48 -15.88
C LYS A 83 -10.19 -8.70 -16.60
N ALA A 84 -9.62 -9.91 -16.47
CA ALA A 84 -8.23 -10.21 -16.83
C ALA A 84 -7.88 -9.79 -18.26
N ASP A 85 -8.77 -10.04 -19.22
CA ASP A 85 -8.56 -9.65 -20.62
C ASP A 85 -8.41 -8.13 -20.78
N CYS A 86 -9.30 -7.33 -20.16
CA CYS A 86 -9.22 -5.87 -20.19
C CYS A 86 -7.92 -5.38 -19.56
N VAL A 87 -7.56 -5.92 -18.39
CA VAL A 87 -6.35 -5.51 -17.66
C VAL A 87 -5.12 -5.85 -18.50
N VAL A 88 -5.01 -7.06 -19.04
CA VAL A 88 -3.89 -7.47 -19.89
C VAL A 88 -3.76 -6.55 -21.10
N ASP A 89 -4.84 -6.24 -21.79
CA ASP A 89 -4.81 -5.36 -22.96
C ASP A 89 -4.37 -3.94 -22.60
N LYS A 90 -4.84 -3.43 -21.46
CA LYS A 90 -4.46 -2.10 -20.96
C LYS A 90 -2.98 -2.04 -20.58
N LEU A 91 -2.48 -3.05 -19.85
CA LEU A 91 -1.07 -3.17 -19.49
C LEU A 91 -0.15 -3.26 -20.72
N LYS A 92 -0.59 -3.98 -21.76
CA LYS A 92 0.12 -4.02 -23.06
C LYS A 92 0.15 -2.65 -23.71
N SER A 93 -1.00 -1.97 -23.78
CA SER A 93 -1.13 -0.67 -24.44
C SER A 93 -0.28 0.42 -23.79
N GLU A 94 -0.03 0.32 -22.48
CA GLU A 94 0.77 1.29 -21.72
C GLU A 94 2.25 0.92 -21.61
N GLY A 95 2.64 -0.21 -22.19
CA GLY A 95 4.01 -0.68 -22.19
C GLY A 95 4.50 -1.16 -20.82
N ALA A 96 3.61 -1.73 -20.00
CA ALA A 96 3.98 -2.31 -18.70
C ALA A 96 5.06 -3.38 -18.87
N LEU A 97 4.99 -4.17 -19.95
CA LEU A 97 5.94 -5.22 -20.25
C LEU A 97 7.36 -4.66 -20.43
N GLU A 98 7.52 -3.56 -21.16
CA GLU A 98 8.80 -2.91 -21.38
C GLU A 98 9.43 -2.44 -20.07
N TYR A 99 8.62 -1.90 -19.14
CA TYR A 99 9.08 -1.50 -17.82
C TYR A 99 9.50 -2.70 -16.96
N MET A 100 8.74 -3.80 -16.99
CA MET A 100 9.14 -5.05 -16.31
C MET A 100 10.45 -5.62 -16.85
N LEU A 101 10.61 -5.64 -18.17
CA LEU A 101 11.83 -6.08 -18.83
C LEU A 101 13.02 -5.18 -18.47
N MET A 102 12.79 -3.86 -18.36
CA MET A 102 13.81 -2.89 -17.95
C MET A 102 14.29 -3.11 -16.51
N GLN A 103 13.37 -3.41 -15.59
CA GLN A 103 13.70 -3.79 -14.22
C GLN A 103 14.62 -5.03 -14.19
N GLU A 104 14.30 -6.07 -14.96
CA GLU A 104 15.13 -7.27 -15.04
C GLU A 104 16.53 -7.00 -15.60
N VAL A 105 16.62 -6.22 -16.69
CA VAL A 105 17.91 -5.85 -17.28
C VAL A 105 18.77 -5.11 -16.25
N ILE A 106 18.20 -4.14 -15.53
CA ILE A 106 18.94 -3.39 -14.50
C ILE A 106 19.42 -4.31 -13.37
N LEU A 107 18.57 -5.19 -12.85
CA LEU A 107 18.93 -6.12 -11.77
C LEU A 107 20.02 -7.13 -12.18
N MET A 108 20.10 -7.47 -13.46
CA MET A 108 21.09 -8.43 -13.99
C MET A 108 22.36 -7.76 -14.52
N THR A 109 22.36 -6.43 -14.66
CA THR A 109 23.51 -5.67 -15.19
C THR A 109 24.60 -5.58 -14.14
N LYS A 110 25.79 -6.07 -14.49
CA LYS A 110 26.99 -5.94 -13.65
C LYS A 110 27.67 -4.61 -13.94
N GLY A 111 28.11 -3.91 -12.90
CA GLY A 111 28.88 -2.66 -13.03
C GLY A 111 28.07 -1.37 -12.88
N LEU A 112 26.77 -1.46 -12.58
CA LEU A 112 26.01 -0.31 -12.08
C LEU A 112 26.34 -0.09 -10.60
N GLU A 113 26.48 1.17 -10.20
CA GLU A 113 26.59 1.57 -8.79
C GLU A 113 25.29 1.20 -8.06
N GLU A 114 25.40 0.73 -6.82
CA GLU A 114 24.24 0.20 -6.06
C GLU A 114 23.14 1.24 -5.88
N ASP A 115 23.51 2.50 -5.66
CA ASP A 115 22.56 3.60 -5.46
C ASP A 115 21.86 4.00 -6.77
N ASP A 116 22.56 3.99 -7.91
CA ASP A 116 21.96 4.24 -9.22
C ASP A 116 21.00 3.12 -9.61
N MET A 117 21.41 1.86 -9.37
CA MET A 117 20.54 0.70 -9.55
C MET A 117 19.24 0.84 -8.73
N LYS A 118 19.34 1.16 -7.43
CA LYS A 118 18.15 1.36 -6.57
C LYS A 118 17.25 2.48 -7.08
N MET A 119 17.82 3.63 -7.42
CA MET A 119 17.06 4.78 -7.91
C MET A 119 16.28 4.44 -9.19
N ARG A 120 16.95 3.80 -10.16
CA ARG A 120 16.31 3.38 -11.41
C ARG A 120 15.21 2.34 -11.18
N ILE A 121 15.42 1.39 -10.27
CA ILE A 121 14.39 0.40 -9.91
C ILE A 121 13.17 1.05 -9.26
N GLU A 122 13.34 2.03 -8.39
CA GLU A 122 12.21 2.72 -7.77
C GLU A 122 11.43 3.58 -8.78
N ASP A 123 12.09 4.29 -9.70
CA ASP A 123 11.41 5.01 -10.80
C ASP A 123 10.59 4.06 -11.70
N ILE A 124 11.11 2.86 -11.97
CA ILE A 124 10.39 1.85 -12.75
C ILE A 124 9.16 1.34 -12.00
N LYS A 125 9.30 1.06 -10.70
CA LYS A 125 8.18 0.61 -9.87
C LYS A 125 7.08 1.66 -9.79
N GLU A 126 7.43 2.94 -9.69
CA GLU A 126 6.45 4.04 -9.69
C GLU A 126 5.68 4.10 -11.02
N LYS A 127 6.38 4.01 -12.15
CA LYS A 127 5.75 3.97 -13.48
C LYS A 127 4.83 2.76 -13.63
N LEU A 128 5.28 1.59 -13.22
CA LEU A 128 4.46 0.37 -13.24
C LEU A 128 3.24 0.50 -12.34
N ARG A 129 3.37 1.05 -11.12
CA ARG A 129 2.25 1.29 -10.21
C ARG A 129 1.19 2.18 -10.88
N ASN A 130 1.60 3.29 -11.51
CA ASN A 130 0.66 4.17 -12.19
C ASN A 130 -0.09 3.46 -13.33
N ILE A 131 0.61 2.66 -14.12
CA ILE A 131 0.01 1.86 -15.20
C ILE A 131 -1.00 0.85 -14.64
N PHE A 132 -0.66 0.20 -13.53
CA PHE A 132 -1.53 -0.76 -12.88
C PHE A 132 -2.79 -0.13 -12.26
N GLU A 133 -2.63 1.03 -11.63
CA GLU A 133 -3.75 1.80 -11.08
C GLU A 133 -4.70 2.29 -12.18
N ASP A 134 -4.16 2.80 -13.30
CA ASP A 134 -5.00 3.19 -14.45
C ASP A 134 -5.69 1.98 -15.07
N ALA A 135 -4.98 0.86 -15.22
CA ALA A 135 -5.58 -0.37 -15.73
C ALA A 135 -6.73 -0.88 -14.86
N ALA A 136 -6.55 -0.88 -13.54
CA ALA A 136 -7.60 -1.26 -12.61
C ALA A 136 -8.82 -0.33 -12.74
N LYS A 137 -8.59 0.99 -12.82
CA LYS A 137 -9.63 2.00 -12.95
C LYS A 137 -10.41 1.88 -14.27
N VAL A 138 -9.70 1.82 -15.40
CA VAL A 138 -10.32 1.73 -16.74
C VAL A 138 -11.11 0.43 -16.90
N CYS A 139 -10.60 -0.67 -16.35
CA CYS A 139 -11.27 -1.96 -16.44
C CYS A 139 -12.36 -2.16 -15.39
N GLU A 140 -12.61 -1.18 -14.51
CA GLU A 140 -13.51 -1.30 -13.35
C GLU A 140 -13.21 -2.57 -12.54
N SER A 141 -11.92 -2.90 -12.41
CA SER A 141 -11.47 -4.01 -11.59
C SER A 141 -11.54 -3.60 -10.11
N ASP A 142 -11.88 -4.55 -9.24
CA ASP A 142 -12.04 -4.32 -7.81
C ASP A 142 -10.80 -3.60 -7.21
N PRO A 143 -10.93 -2.53 -6.41
CA PRO A 143 -9.79 -1.83 -5.82
C PRO A 143 -8.91 -2.71 -4.89
N THR A 144 -9.39 -3.89 -4.49
CA THR A 144 -8.56 -4.92 -3.83
C THR A 144 -7.46 -5.52 -4.73
N TYR A 145 -7.46 -5.22 -6.02
CA TYR A 145 -6.44 -5.64 -6.99
C TYR A 145 -5.10 -4.94 -6.90
N ALA A 146 -5.02 -3.80 -6.21
CA ALA A 146 -3.75 -3.11 -5.99
C ALA A 146 -2.68 -4.04 -5.35
N GLY A 147 -3.10 -4.95 -4.47
CA GLY A 147 -2.20 -5.91 -3.84
C GLY A 147 -1.61 -6.97 -4.78
N LEU A 148 -2.34 -7.32 -5.85
CA LEU A 148 -1.82 -8.25 -6.87
C LEU A 148 -0.67 -7.61 -7.64
N PHE A 149 -0.75 -6.31 -7.90
CA PHE A 149 0.30 -5.59 -8.60
C PHE A 149 1.50 -5.31 -7.71
N ASP A 150 1.30 -5.05 -6.42
CA ASP A 150 2.39 -5.01 -5.44
C ASP A 150 3.12 -6.37 -5.33
N ASP A 151 2.38 -7.48 -5.36
CA ASP A 151 2.92 -8.84 -5.39
C ASP A 151 3.66 -9.14 -6.71
N ILE A 152 3.19 -8.61 -7.84
CA ILE A 152 3.87 -8.73 -9.15
C ILE A 152 5.14 -7.88 -9.19
N LEU A 153 5.14 -6.71 -8.57
CA LEU A 153 6.24 -5.74 -8.56
C LEU A 153 7.26 -5.97 -7.45
N GLU A 154 7.03 -6.98 -6.59
CA GLU A 154 7.84 -7.27 -5.42
C GLU A 154 8.06 -6.02 -4.53
N ILE A 155 7.08 -5.11 -4.52
CA ILE A 155 7.09 -3.94 -3.65
C ILE A 155 6.82 -4.48 -2.25
N LYS A 156 7.77 -4.32 -1.32
CA LYS A 156 7.60 -4.73 0.07
C LYS A 156 6.24 -4.21 0.54
N ASN A 157 5.44 -5.14 1.08
CA ASN A 157 4.06 -5.11 1.60
C ASN A 157 3.52 -3.84 2.30
N GLU A 158 4.18 -2.69 2.29
CA GLU A 158 3.71 -1.46 2.95
C GLU A 158 2.41 -0.95 2.34
N SER A 159 2.29 -0.87 1.01
CA SER A 159 1.05 -0.45 0.34
C SER A 159 -0.11 -1.44 0.58
N LEU A 160 0.16 -2.74 0.48
CA LEU A 160 -0.81 -3.80 0.71
C LEU A 160 -1.22 -3.90 2.19
N SER A 161 -0.28 -3.70 3.11
CA SER A 161 -0.53 -3.59 4.56
C SER A 161 -1.37 -2.36 4.88
N VAL A 162 -1.06 -1.22 4.27
CA VAL A 162 -1.83 0.03 4.43
C VAL A 162 -3.25 -0.13 3.89
N LEU A 163 -3.41 -0.73 2.70
CA LEU A 163 -4.73 -1.03 2.13
C LEU A 163 -5.53 -2.00 3.01
N ARG A 164 -4.90 -3.08 3.50
CA ARG A 164 -5.53 -4.03 4.43
C ARG A 164 -5.93 -3.36 5.75
N GLN A 165 -5.08 -2.48 6.26
CA GLN A 165 -5.33 -1.73 7.48
C GLN A 165 -6.48 -0.74 7.30
N ASN A 166 -6.47 0.05 6.23
CA ASN A 166 -7.56 0.97 5.88
C ASN A 166 -8.88 0.22 5.71
N TYR A 167 -8.86 -0.94 5.06
CA TYR A 167 -10.04 -1.78 4.93
C TYR A 167 -10.58 -2.23 6.30
N CYS A 168 -9.71 -2.76 7.19
CA CYS A 168 -10.12 -3.17 8.53
C CYS A 168 -10.71 -2.02 9.34
N PHE A 169 -10.14 -0.81 9.21
CA PHE A 169 -10.63 0.39 9.88
C PHE A 169 -11.98 0.85 9.34
N THR A 170 -12.13 0.94 8.02
CA THR A 170 -13.40 1.29 7.38
C THR A 170 -14.50 0.31 7.76
N LYS A 171 -14.22 -1.00 7.70
CA LYS A 171 -15.16 -2.04 8.11
C LYS A 171 -15.57 -1.88 9.57
N PHE A 172 -14.61 -1.69 10.48
CA PHE A 172 -14.89 -1.51 11.90
C PHE A 172 -15.76 -0.29 12.20
N VAL A 173 -15.48 0.84 11.55
CA VAL A 173 -16.21 2.11 11.76
C VAL A 173 -17.66 1.99 11.28
N ILE A 174 -17.89 1.34 10.13
CA ILE A 174 -19.23 1.09 9.58
C ILE A 174 -20.00 0.07 10.44
N GLU A 175 -19.39 -1.08 10.78
CA GLU A 175 -20.03 -2.13 11.60
C GLU A 175 -20.33 -1.63 13.03
N SER A 176 -19.48 -0.74 13.56
CA SER A 176 -19.69 -0.08 14.85
C SER A 176 -20.70 1.07 14.79
N LYS A 177 -21.27 1.38 13.61
CA LYS A 177 -22.26 2.44 13.37
C LYS A 177 -21.77 3.83 13.81
N LEU A 178 -20.46 4.08 13.69
CA LEU A 178 -19.86 5.38 14.00
C LEU A 178 -20.11 6.38 12.86
N ILE A 179 -20.14 5.87 11.62
CA ILE A 179 -20.58 6.60 10.43
C ILE A 179 -21.91 5.98 9.97
N ASP A 180 -22.93 6.81 9.77
CA ASP A 180 -24.18 6.43 9.14
C ASP A 180 -24.03 6.63 7.64
N VAL A 181 -24.12 5.54 6.90
CA VAL A 181 -23.97 5.53 5.46
C VAL A 181 -24.99 4.58 4.88
N ASP A 182 -26.08 5.17 4.38
CA ASP A 182 -27.21 4.44 3.84
C ASP A 182 -26.89 3.81 2.46
N ASN A 183 -25.77 4.19 1.82
CA ASN A 183 -25.53 3.84 0.42
C ASN A 183 -24.06 3.77 -0.04
N ILE A 184 -23.11 3.32 0.79
CA ILE A 184 -21.78 3.00 0.24
C ILE A 184 -21.83 1.61 -0.42
N GLU A 185 -21.51 1.53 -1.71
CA GLU A 185 -21.23 0.28 -2.43
C GLU A 185 -19.94 -0.45 -1.94
N ILE A 186 -19.46 -0.20 -0.73
CA ILE A 186 -18.43 -1.02 -0.11
C ILE A 186 -19.16 -2.22 0.48
N ASN A 187 -19.36 -3.27 -0.32
CA ASN A 187 -19.85 -4.54 0.20
C ASN A 187 -18.70 -5.23 0.97
N PRO A 188 -18.70 -5.23 2.32
CA PRO A 188 -17.58 -5.77 3.11
C PRO A 188 -17.48 -7.30 2.99
N LYS A 189 -18.42 -7.94 2.30
CA LYS A 189 -18.41 -9.37 1.98
C LYS A 189 -17.69 -9.70 0.66
N LYS A 190 -17.38 -8.70 -0.19
CA LYS A 190 -16.70 -8.92 -1.48
C LYS A 190 -15.17 -8.92 -1.36
N ILE A 191 -14.63 -8.32 -0.30
CA ILE A 191 -13.19 -8.36 -0.01
C ILE A 191 -12.90 -9.67 0.71
N ALA A 192 -12.06 -10.52 0.11
CA ALA A 192 -11.65 -11.80 0.70
C ALA A 192 -10.79 -11.56 1.95
N THR A 193 -11.44 -11.41 3.11
CA THR A 193 -10.78 -11.17 4.41
C THR A 193 -10.49 -12.44 5.18
N SER A 194 -10.65 -13.62 4.58
CA SER A 194 -10.44 -14.91 5.25
C SER A 194 -9.05 -15.04 5.85
N ASN A 195 -8.09 -14.23 5.38
CA ASN A 195 -6.68 -14.23 5.80
C ASN A 195 -6.28 -12.94 6.56
N ILE A 196 -7.21 -12.06 6.93
CA ILE A 196 -6.90 -10.78 7.61
C ILE A 196 -7.50 -10.76 9.02
N ASP A 197 -6.63 -10.76 10.03
CA ASP A 197 -7.04 -10.59 11.43
C ASP A 197 -7.24 -9.09 11.77
N CYS A 198 -8.37 -8.54 11.33
CA CYS A 198 -8.72 -7.14 11.61
C CYS A 198 -8.86 -6.86 13.10
N GLN A 199 -9.26 -7.83 13.92
CA GLN A 199 -9.41 -7.64 15.37
C GLN A 199 -8.05 -7.36 16.02
N THR A 200 -7.03 -8.15 15.67
CA THR A 200 -5.67 -7.94 16.16
C THR A 200 -5.09 -6.62 15.64
N LEU A 201 -5.32 -6.25 14.38
CA LEU A 201 -4.84 -4.97 13.82
C LEU A 201 -5.42 -3.76 14.55
N ILE A 202 -6.73 -3.74 14.77
CA ILE A 202 -7.42 -2.65 15.49
C ILE A 202 -6.94 -2.58 16.93
N LYS A 203 -6.81 -3.74 17.61
CA LYS A 203 -6.31 -3.81 18.98
C LYS A 203 -4.89 -3.26 19.10
N ASN A 204 -3.98 -3.64 18.20
CA ASN A 204 -2.60 -3.18 18.19
C ASN A 204 -2.52 -1.66 17.96
N ASN A 205 -3.29 -1.13 17.02
CA ASN A 205 -3.36 0.31 16.78
C ASN A 205 -3.90 1.07 17.99
N ARG A 206 -4.92 0.54 18.67
CA ARG A 206 -5.43 1.14 19.90
C ARG A 206 -4.35 1.21 20.98
N ILE A 207 -3.61 0.12 21.21
CA ILE A 207 -2.50 0.07 22.17
C ILE A 207 -1.41 1.10 21.81
N GLU A 208 -1.06 1.20 20.53
CA GLU A 208 -0.05 2.16 20.06
C GLU A 208 -0.50 3.60 20.28
N ARG A 209 -1.75 3.93 19.95
CA ARG A 209 -2.33 5.27 20.16
C ARG A 209 -2.42 5.62 21.66
N GLU A 210 -2.79 4.67 22.52
CA GLU A 210 -2.77 4.85 23.97
C GLU A 210 -1.36 5.10 24.50
N LYS A 211 -0.35 4.38 23.99
CA LYS A 211 1.05 4.59 24.35
C LYS A 211 1.54 5.98 23.93
N LYS A 212 1.22 6.42 22.70
CA LYS A 212 1.54 7.78 22.22
C LYS A 212 0.89 8.86 23.06
N LEU A 213 -0.37 8.66 23.46
CA LEU A 213 -1.08 9.56 24.36
C LEU A 213 -0.38 9.61 25.72
N LEU A 214 -0.06 8.46 26.32
CA LEU A 214 0.65 8.38 27.59
C LEU A 214 1.99 9.12 27.55
N ASP A 215 2.77 8.92 26.48
CA ASP A 215 4.06 9.59 26.31
C ASP A 215 3.88 11.11 26.13
N THR A 216 2.83 11.55 25.46
CA THR A 216 2.45 12.98 25.35
C THR A 216 2.01 13.56 26.70
N LEU A 217 1.31 12.81 27.54
CA LEU A 217 0.88 13.30 28.86
C LEU A 217 2.08 13.42 29.82
N LYS A 218 3.07 12.53 29.72
CA LYS A 218 4.32 12.62 30.49
C LYS A 218 5.09 13.90 30.21
N THR A 219 5.13 14.38 28.97
CA THR A 219 5.83 15.63 28.62
C THR A 219 5.11 16.87 29.15
N ARG A 220 3.83 16.77 29.54
CA ARG A 220 3.02 17.86 30.08
C ARG A 220 3.05 17.98 31.61
N ASN A 221 3.95 17.26 32.29
CA ASN A 221 4.13 17.31 33.75
C ASN A 221 2.84 17.08 34.56
N LEU A 222 1.90 16.27 34.05
CA LEU A 222 0.68 15.92 34.78
C LEU A 222 0.97 14.94 35.93
N SER A 223 0.16 14.97 36.98
CA SER A 223 0.27 13.96 38.05
C SER A 223 -0.05 12.55 37.53
N LYS A 224 0.40 11.52 38.25
CA LYS A 224 0.06 10.12 37.91
C LYS A 224 -1.45 9.90 37.88
N ASP A 225 -2.17 10.45 38.85
CA ASP A 225 -3.63 10.32 38.96
C ASP A 225 -4.36 11.03 37.81
N GLN A 226 -3.88 12.22 37.42
CA GLN A 226 -4.42 12.95 36.26
C GLN A 226 -4.17 12.20 34.96
N THR A 227 -2.96 11.67 34.78
CA THR A 227 -2.57 10.88 33.61
C THR A 227 -3.44 9.63 33.51
N GLN A 228 -3.58 8.87 34.59
CA GLN A 228 -4.41 7.66 34.61
C GLN A 228 -5.88 7.99 34.32
N CYS A 229 -6.42 9.05 34.94
CA CYS A 229 -7.79 9.48 34.67
C CYS A 229 -8.02 9.80 33.19
N ILE A 230 -7.07 10.48 32.52
CA ILE A 230 -7.19 10.81 31.09
C ILE A 230 -7.15 9.54 30.23
N ILE A 231 -6.28 8.58 30.53
CA ILE A 231 -6.21 7.29 29.83
C ILE A 231 -7.52 6.51 30.01
N ASP A 232 -8.05 6.45 31.23
CA ASP A 232 -9.33 5.79 31.49
C ASP A 232 -10.47 6.44 30.70
N LYS A 233 -10.48 7.78 30.62
CA LYS A 233 -11.47 8.51 29.81
C LYS A 233 -11.29 8.30 28.31
N PHE A 234 -10.06 8.15 27.83
CA PHE A 234 -9.80 7.81 26.44
C PHE A 234 -10.43 6.47 26.05
N GLN A 235 -10.36 5.48 26.95
CA GLN A 235 -10.97 4.16 26.76
C GLN A 235 -12.50 4.16 26.92
N ILE A 236 -13.01 4.73 28.01
CA ILE A 236 -14.46 4.74 28.35
C ILE A 236 -15.27 5.50 27.28
N GLU A 237 -14.78 6.67 26.87
CA GLU A 237 -15.47 7.53 25.90
C GLU A 237 -15.18 7.10 24.45
N ARG A 238 -14.46 5.98 24.24
CA ARG A 238 -14.10 5.44 22.93
C ARG A 238 -13.45 6.50 22.01
N ALA A 239 -12.55 7.31 22.56
CA ALA A 239 -11.92 8.40 21.82
C ALA A 239 -11.07 7.91 20.65
N PHE A 240 -10.42 6.73 20.79
CA PHE A 240 -9.75 6.06 19.66
C PHE A 240 -10.72 5.78 18.51
N ASP A 241 -11.88 5.18 18.80
CA ASP A 241 -12.86 4.81 17.78
C ASP A 241 -13.42 6.06 17.07
N SER A 242 -13.64 7.14 17.81
CA SER A 242 -14.12 8.41 17.27
C SER A 242 -13.08 9.08 16.36
N ASN A 243 -11.80 9.10 16.76
CA ASN A 243 -10.73 9.62 15.91
C ASN A 243 -10.55 8.77 14.65
N LEU A 244 -10.59 7.45 14.78
CA LEU A 244 -10.53 6.53 13.65
C LEU A 244 -11.70 6.75 12.68
N ALA A 245 -12.90 7.02 13.20
CA ALA A 245 -14.06 7.34 12.38
C ALA A 245 -13.86 8.65 11.59
N LEU A 246 -13.22 9.68 12.15
CA LEU A 246 -12.87 10.90 11.41
C LEU A 246 -11.86 10.62 10.29
N GLU A 247 -10.80 9.87 10.60
CA GLU A 247 -9.77 9.47 9.61
C GLU A 247 -10.39 8.71 8.43
N VAL A 248 -11.27 7.75 8.71
CA VAL A 248 -11.98 6.97 7.69
C VAL A 248 -12.95 7.85 6.90
N LEU A 249 -13.73 8.70 7.56
CA LEU A 249 -14.77 9.52 6.94
C LEU A 249 -14.23 10.40 5.80
N ASP A 250 -13.03 10.94 5.97
CA ASP A 250 -12.40 11.80 4.97
C ASP A 250 -12.05 11.03 3.69
N GLN A 251 -11.75 9.73 3.83
CA GLN A 251 -11.38 8.84 2.72
C GLN A 251 -12.59 8.20 2.02
N LEU A 252 -13.80 8.26 2.61
CA LEU A 252 -14.99 7.70 2.00
C LEU A 252 -15.46 8.52 0.78
N ASP A 253 -15.84 7.83 -0.28
CA ASP A 253 -16.47 8.45 -1.46
C ASP A 253 -17.98 8.60 -1.23
N ILE A 254 -18.34 9.60 -0.41
CA ILE A 254 -19.73 9.98 -0.09
C ILE A 254 -19.89 11.49 -0.26
N THR A 255 -21.13 11.97 -0.30
CA THR A 255 -21.40 13.39 -0.53
C THR A 255 -20.84 14.26 0.59
N LEU A 256 -20.51 15.52 0.25
CA LEU A 256 -20.03 16.49 1.25
C LEU A 256 -21.01 16.70 2.40
N GLU A 257 -22.32 16.63 2.12
CA GLU A 257 -23.35 16.77 3.13
C GLU A 257 -23.39 15.56 4.08
N GLU A 258 -23.25 14.33 3.57
CA GLU A 258 -23.10 13.14 4.41
C GLU A 258 -21.82 13.18 5.26
N LYS A 259 -20.70 13.67 4.70
CA LYS A 259 -19.48 13.92 5.49
C LYS A 259 -19.71 14.92 6.60
N ARG A 260 -20.43 16.02 6.32
CA ARG A 260 -20.76 17.05 7.32
C ARG A 260 -21.60 16.48 8.46
N ILE A 261 -22.69 15.77 8.14
CA ILE A 261 -23.58 15.16 9.14
C ILE A 261 -22.81 14.15 10.02
N ASN A 262 -22.00 13.29 9.41
CA ASN A 262 -21.20 12.32 10.16
C ASN A 262 -20.11 12.98 11.02
N ARG A 263 -19.44 14.03 10.53
CA ARG A 263 -18.50 14.80 11.35
C ARG A 263 -19.17 15.40 12.57
N GLU A 264 -20.37 15.96 12.44
CA GLU A 264 -21.10 16.52 13.59
C GLU A 264 -21.46 15.47 14.63
N LYS A 265 -21.85 14.27 14.19
CA LYS A 265 -22.13 13.13 15.07
C LYS A 265 -20.87 12.69 15.83
N ILE A 266 -19.75 12.52 15.12
CA ILE A 266 -18.48 12.10 15.71
C ILE A 266 -17.90 13.19 16.63
N ALA A 267 -18.00 14.46 16.24
CA ALA A 267 -17.57 15.59 17.06
C ALA A 267 -18.30 15.63 18.41
N LYS A 268 -19.61 15.36 18.45
CA LYS A 268 -20.37 15.25 19.71
C LYS A 268 -19.85 14.13 20.62
N GLN A 269 -19.35 13.02 20.06
CA GLN A 269 -18.74 11.94 20.85
C GLN A 269 -17.38 12.39 21.42
N LEU A 270 -16.58 13.10 20.64
CA LEU A 270 -15.30 13.66 21.10
C LEU A 270 -15.49 14.78 22.14
N GLU A 271 -16.56 15.57 22.06
CA GLU A 271 -16.89 16.56 23.09
C GLU A 271 -17.10 15.93 24.47
N ASN A 272 -17.67 14.73 24.54
CA ASN A 272 -17.83 14.01 25.81
C ASN A 272 -16.48 13.62 26.40
N PHE A 273 -15.56 13.15 25.56
CA PHE A 273 -14.17 12.90 25.97
C PHE A 273 -13.49 14.17 26.48
N ILE A 274 -13.60 15.30 25.75
CA ILE A 274 -13.01 16.57 26.16
C ILE A 274 -13.56 17.01 27.53
N LYS A 275 -14.89 16.98 27.72
CA LYS A 275 -15.52 17.30 29.01
C LYS A 275 -15.02 16.37 30.13
N ALA A 276 -14.85 15.08 29.82
CA ALA A 276 -14.36 14.09 30.78
C ALA A 276 -12.89 14.33 31.17
N VAL A 277 -12.04 14.73 30.23
CA VAL A 277 -10.64 15.13 30.48
C VAL A 277 -10.56 16.37 31.36
N PHE A 278 -11.41 17.37 31.14
CA PHE A 278 -11.46 18.55 32.03
C PHE A 278 -11.81 18.18 33.48
N MET A 279 -12.68 17.17 33.69
CA MET A 279 -12.98 16.67 35.03
C MET A 279 -11.79 15.95 35.70
N CYS A 280 -10.85 15.40 34.92
CA CYS A 280 -9.61 14.84 35.46
C CYS A 280 -8.70 15.93 36.06
N ALA A 281 -8.72 17.15 35.49
CA ALA A 281 -7.98 18.28 36.03
C ALA A 281 -8.64 18.84 37.32
N GLY A 282 -9.98 18.87 37.37
CA GLY A 282 -10.74 19.43 38.50
C GLY A 282 -10.72 18.60 39.79
N ARG A 283 -10.36 17.31 39.74
CA ARG A 283 -10.31 16.43 40.93
C ARG A 283 -9.15 16.71 41.91
N VAL A 284 -8.18 17.54 41.54
CA VAL A 284 -7.00 17.84 42.39
C VAL A 284 -7.21 19.08 43.27
N SER A 285 -8.25 19.90 43.03
CA SER A 285 -8.50 21.12 43.82
C SER A 285 -9.20 20.90 45.17
N GLY A 286 -9.25 19.66 45.67
CA GLY A 286 -9.73 19.35 47.02
C GLY A 286 -8.70 19.56 48.14
N ASN A 287 -7.42 19.86 47.84
CA ASN A 287 -6.44 19.99 48.92
C ASN A 287 -5.31 21.03 48.76
N HIS A 288 -5.22 21.80 47.68
CA HIS A 288 -4.25 22.90 47.63
C HIS A 288 -4.79 24.16 46.93
N LYS A 289 -4.59 25.30 47.61
CA LYS A 289 -4.90 26.66 47.17
C LYS A 289 -4.36 26.91 45.76
N ALA A 290 -5.26 27.29 44.86
CA ALA A 290 -4.98 27.58 43.47
C ALA A 290 -4.09 28.82 43.29
N LYS A 291 -3.04 28.67 42.48
CA LYS A 291 -2.46 29.76 41.68
C LYS A 291 -2.98 29.58 40.26
N ASN A 292 -3.66 30.60 39.75
CA ASN A 292 -4.24 30.62 38.41
C ASN A 292 -3.13 30.59 37.34
N SER A 293 -3.15 29.58 36.49
CA SER A 293 -2.63 29.66 35.12
C SER A 293 -3.64 29.01 34.18
N SER A 294 -4.50 29.83 33.61
CA SER A 294 -5.46 29.45 32.58
C SER A 294 -4.78 29.52 31.22
N GLU A 295 -4.13 28.43 30.80
CA GLU A 295 -3.85 28.20 29.40
C GLU A 295 -4.75 27.07 28.90
N PRO A 296 -5.52 27.29 27.81
CA PRO A 296 -6.35 26.25 27.23
C PRO A 296 -5.45 25.14 26.67
N ILE A 297 -5.77 23.91 27.03
CA ILE A 297 -5.17 22.71 26.44
C ILE A 297 -5.51 22.71 24.95
N SER A 298 -4.53 23.07 24.11
CA SER A 298 -4.64 22.96 22.66
C SER A 298 -4.90 21.49 22.30
N ILE A 299 -6.02 21.28 21.62
CA ILE A 299 -6.45 19.97 21.12
C ILE A 299 -5.48 19.61 19.99
N MET A 300 -4.60 18.65 20.26
CA MET A 300 -3.77 18.03 19.22
C MET A 300 -4.70 17.28 18.27
N HIS A 301 -4.62 17.60 16.98
CA HIS A 301 -4.97 16.64 15.94
C HIS A 301 -3.99 15.47 16.09
N PHE A 302 -4.53 14.31 16.48
CA PHE A 302 -3.79 13.04 16.59
C PHE A 302 -3.89 12.27 15.28
#